data_AF-A0A2W4PSH4-F1
#
_entry.id   AF-A0A2W4PSH4-F1
#
_cell.length_a   1.000
_cell.length_b   1.000
_cell.length_c   1.000
_cell.angle_alpha   90.00
_cell.angle_beta   90.00
_cell.angle_gamma   90.00
#
_symmetry.space_group_name_H-M   'P 1'
#
loop_
_entity.id
_entity.type
_entity.pdbx_description
1 polymer ?
#
loop_
_entity_poly.entity_id
_entity_poly.type
_entity_poly.pdbx_seq_one_letter_code
_entity_poly.pdbx_strand_id
1 'polypeptide(L)' 'MSEEERSYQQALEELREIHARLTREDVDVDRLIDDVKRAADLIAFCRERLDSVGERLEEVLEGFE' A
#
# COMPACT_ATOMS: atom_id res chain seq x y z
N MET A 1 7.99 -7.14 14.92
CA MET A 1 7.88 -6.48 13.62
C MET A 1 8.68 -7.28 12.62
N SER A 2 8.02 -8.11 11.83
CA SER A 2 8.70 -8.75 10.69
C SER A 2 9.10 -7.67 9.67
N GLU A 3 10.12 -7.94 8.86
CA GLU A 3 10.45 -7.07 7.71
C GLU A 3 9.23 -6.89 6.80
N GLU A 4 8.32 -7.86 6.82
CA GLU A 4 7.12 -7.86 6.04
C GLU A 4 6.06 -6.86 6.53
N GLU A 5 5.75 -6.87 7.81
CA GLU A 5 4.84 -5.89 8.43
C GLU A 5 5.38 -4.47 8.25
N ARG A 6 6.71 -4.33 8.33
CA ARG A 6 7.39 -3.05 8.16
C ARG A 6 7.21 -2.49 6.75
N SER A 7 7.32 -3.32 5.72
CA SER A 7 7.17 -2.86 4.34
C SER A 7 5.73 -2.46 3.99
N TYR A 8 4.73 -3.17 4.53
CA TYR A 8 3.33 -2.76 4.37
C TYR A 8 3.05 -1.44 5.08
N GLN A 9 3.48 -1.28 6.33
CA GLN A 9 3.33 -0.01 7.06
C GLN A 9 4.02 1.15 6.35
N GLN A 10 5.24 0.94 5.84
CA GLN A 10 5.98 1.95 5.08
C GLN A 10 5.24 2.37 3.81
N ALA A 11 4.72 1.40 3.03
CA ALA A 11 3.94 1.70 1.83
C ALA A 11 2.67 2.49 2.15
N LEU A 12 2.00 2.16 3.26
CA LEU A 12 0.81 2.87 3.73
C LEU A 12 1.13 4.29 4.19
N GLU A 13 2.27 4.48 4.84
CA GLU A 13 2.75 5.78 5.31
C GLU A 13 3.10 6.69 4.14
N GLU A 14 3.82 6.16 3.14
CA GLU A 14 4.12 6.86 1.89
C GLU A 14 2.83 7.26 1.13
N LEU A 15 1.83 6.36 1.08
CA LEU A 15 0.53 6.65 0.47
C LEU A 15 -0.20 7.82 1.17
N ARG A 16 -0.12 7.89 2.51
CA ARG A 16 -0.70 9.01 3.28
C ARG A 16 0.00 10.33 2.98
N GLU A 17 1.33 10.31 2.81
CA GLU A 17 2.08 11.49 2.43
C GLU A 17 1.71 11.98 1.03
N ILE A 18 1.57 11.06 0.07
CA ILE A 18 1.10 11.38 -1.29
C ILE A 18 -0.30 11.99 -1.22
N HIS A 19 -1.23 11.36 -0.49
CA HIS A 19 -2.58 11.90 -0.32
C HIS A 19 -2.57 13.31 0.28
N ALA A 20 -1.72 13.56 1.29
CA ALA A 20 -1.56 14.89 1.87
C ALA A 20 -1.01 15.89 0.84
N ARG A 21 -0.09 15.51 -0.04
CA ARG A 21 0.39 16.39 -1.12
C ARG A 21 -0.69 16.72 -2.14
N LEU A 22 -1.46 15.71 -2.55
CA LEU A 22 -2.53 15.84 -3.56
C LEU A 22 -3.73 16.67 -3.08
N THR A 23 -3.88 16.86 -1.77
CA THR A 23 -5.02 17.60 -1.18
C THR A 23 -4.64 19.01 -0.71
N ARG A 24 -3.40 19.45 -0.94
CA ARG A 24 -2.98 20.84 -0.64
C ARG A 24 -3.54 21.80 -1.69
N GLU A 25 -3.81 23.02 -1.24
CA GLU A 25 -4.33 24.10 -2.10
C GLU A 25 -3.35 24.49 -3.22
N ASP A 26 -2.05 24.28 -3.01
CA ASP A 26 -0.97 24.66 -3.94
C ASP A 26 -0.40 23.43 -4.66
N VAL A 27 -1.31 22.63 -5.23
CA VAL A 27 -0.96 21.41 -5.97
C VAL A 27 -0.29 21.75 -7.29
N ASP A 28 0.91 21.22 -7.49
CA ASP A 28 1.63 21.28 -8.76
C ASP A 28 1.09 20.21 -9.72
N VAL A 29 0.38 20.65 -10.76
CA VAL A 29 -0.26 19.77 -11.75
C VAL A 29 0.76 18.92 -12.52
N ASP A 30 1.99 19.41 -12.69
CA ASP A 30 3.05 18.64 -13.36
C ASP A 30 3.53 17.47 -12.48
N ARG A 31 3.55 17.67 -11.16
CA ARG A 31 3.90 16.61 -10.18
C ARG A 31 2.74 15.68 -9.84
N LEU A 32 1.51 16.12 -10.09
CA LEU A 32 0.31 15.36 -9.78
C LEU A 32 0.26 14.01 -10.50
N ILE A 33 0.72 13.97 -11.75
CA ILE A 33 0.79 12.72 -12.52
C ILE A 33 1.74 11.72 -11.86
N ASP A 34 2.90 12.18 -11.38
CA ASP A 34 3.90 11.30 -10.77
C ASP A 34 3.46 10.83 -9.38
N ASP A 35 2.86 11.72 -8.58
CA ASP A 35 2.28 11.36 -7.28
C ASP A 35 1.14 10.33 -7.44
N VAL A 36 0.26 10.50 -8.44
CA VAL A 36 -0.82 9.54 -8.72
C VAL A 36 -0.28 8.20 -9.20
N LYS A 37 0.73 8.17 -10.09
CA LYS A 37 1.38 6.92 -10.51
C LYS A 37 1.97 6.18 -9.32
N ARG A 38 2.71 6.91 -8.47
CA ARG A 38 3.31 6.34 -7.27
C ARG A 38 2.26 5.79 -6.30
N ALA A 39 1.16 6.52 -6.09
CA ALA A 39 0.05 6.04 -5.29
C ALA A 39 -0.56 4.74 -5.86
N ALA A 40 -0.73 4.66 -7.19
CA ALA A 40 -1.24 3.46 -7.85
C ALA A 40 -0.31 2.25 -7.62
N ASP A 41 1.00 2.43 -7.72
CA ASP A 41 1.99 1.38 -7.46
C ASP A 41 1.93 0.90 -5.99
N LEU A 42 1.84 1.83 -5.03
CA LEU A 42 1.73 1.50 -3.62
C LEU A 42 0.43 0.76 -3.31
N ILE A 43 -0.69 1.14 -3.93
CA ILE A 43 -1.98 0.45 -3.78
C ILE A 43 -1.89 -0.96 -4.34
N ALA A 44 -1.26 -1.15 -5.50
CA ALA A 44 -1.06 -2.48 -6.09
C ALA A 44 -0.25 -3.38 -5.16
N PHE A 45 0.88 -2.87 -4.64
CA PHE A 45 1.68 -3.57 -3.64
C PHE A 45 0.88 -3.94 -2.37
N CYS A 46 0.09 -3.00 -1.85
CA CYS A 46 -0.75 -3.25 -0.68
C CYS A 46 -1.78 -4.36 -0.93
N ARG A 47 -2.37 -4.43 -2.13
CA ARG A 47 -3.34 -5.47 -2.50
C ARG A 47 -2.69 -6.83 -2.60
N GLU A 48 -1.59 -6.94 -3.32
CA GLU A 48 -0.84 -8.19 -3.46
C GLU A 48 -0.44 -8.76 -2.08
N ARG A 49 -0.07 -7.88 -1.15
CA ARG A 49 0.22 -8.26 0.23
C ARG A 49 -0.98 -8.80 0.97
N LEU A 50 -2.13 -8.15 0.86
CA LEU A 50 -3.36 -8.60 1.50
C LEU A 50 -3.81 -9.96 0.94
N ASP A 51 -3.71 -10.14 -0.38
CA ASP A 51 -4.04 -11.39 -1.05
C ASP A 51 -3.14 -12.53 -0.55
N SER A 52 -1.81 -12.31 -0.52
CA SER A 52 -0.85 -13.31 0.00
C SER A 52 -1.08 -13.65 1.47
N VAL A 53 -1.45 -12.68 2.30
CA VAL A 53 -1.81 -12.95 3.71
C VAL A 53 -3.12 -13.74 3.80
N GLY A 54 -4.08 -13.46 2.91
CA GLY A 54 -5.33 -14.21 2.78
C GLY A 54 -5.10 -15.68 2.42
N GLU A 55 -4.27 -15.96 1.40
CA GLU A 55 -3.92 -17.32 0.99
C GLU A 55 -3.25 -18.10 2.13
N ARG A 56 -2.27 -17.47 2.81
CA ARG A 56 -1.61 -18.07 3.99
C ARG A 56 -2.57 -18.34 5.13
N LEU A 57 -3.59 -17.49 5.31
CA LEU A 57 -4.61 -17.70 6.33
C LEU A 57 -5.49 -18.89 5.98
N GLU A 58 -5.87 -19.03 4.71
CA GLU A 58 -6.67 -20.17 4.21
C GLU A 58 -5.91 -21.49 4.38
N GLU A 59 -4.62 -21.56 4.00
CA GLU A 59 -3.75 -22.72 4.25
C GLU A 59 -3.68 -23.11 5.74
N VAL A 60 -3.56 -22.11 6.62
CA VAL A 60 -3.52 -22.34 8.07
C VAL A 60 -4.86 -22.89 8.56
N LEU A 61 -5.99 -22.39 8.04
CA LEU A 61 -7.33 -22.84 8.42
C LEU A 61 -7.62 -24.26 7.92
N GLU A 62 -7.20 -24.63 6.70
CA GLU A 62 -7.32 -26.00 6.19
C GLU A 62 -6.59 -27.03 7.06
N GLY A 63 -5.48 -26.64 7.69
CA GLY A 63 -4.74 -27.50 8.62
C GLY A 63 -5.45 -27.80 9.95
N PHE A 64 -6.59 -27.13 10.23
CA PHE A 64 -7.42 -27.38 11.41
C PHE A 64 -8.67 -28.25 11.12
N GLU A 65 -8.92 -28.61 9.85
CA GLU A 65 -9.95 -29.58 9.44
C GLU A 65 -9.39 -31.01 9.34
#